data_AF-A0A2E8MD03-F1
#
_entry.id   AF-A0A2E8MD03-F1
#
_cell.length_a   1.000
_cell.length_b   1.000
_cell.length_c   1.000
_cell.angle_alpha   90.00
_cell.angle_beta   90.00
_cell.angle_gamma   90.00
#
_symmetry.space_group_name_H-M   'P 1'
#
loop_
_entity.id
_entity.type
_entity.pdbx_description
1 polymer ?
#
loop_
_entity_poly.entity_id
_entity_poly.type
_entity_poly.pdbx_seq_one_letter_code
_entity_poly.pdbx_strand_id
1 'polypeptide(L)'
;MFVNFRHKLLFLILTSQACAKSSLTFNKDIRPILSDKCFACHGFDEETREAKLRLDTPEGAFKKKKRGKSAIVPGKPDESESWLRIITKDEDDVMPPPDSHKQLTSEEKAIIRQWIAEGAEYQRHWAFEAPVKGEIPGVEGTVIDRFVEAGLEKEGVGFSPEADRATLIRRVSFALTGLPPSIEEVETYLNDQSANAYEKMVQQYLASDRYGEEMARHWLDAARYGDTHGMHLDNERQMWAYRDWVIESFNRNLPYDKFTIQQLAGDLMPNPTQGQMVATGFNRCNVTTGEGGSIAKEFVFRYAVDRASTTAQVWLGLTAACAVCHDHKYDPITSKDFYSLYAFFNSNADPAMDGNKLLTQPVIKVKSPDYDEKMKAFSEREKVLAKKMTEITKSLTYKDPAEKKPRPPKAVQEQVWFDDAFPKGAKVGSSGHPLTLVDFPVKSGKKSLKRGGPAMAQDYYQAGAAPL
;
A
#
# COMPACT_ATOMS: atom_id res chain seq x y z
N MET A 1 6.56 -59.26 54.34
CA MET A 1 5.52 -59.98 55.11
C MET A 1 4.79 -58.96 55.96
N PHE A 2 3.45 -59.04 56.00
CA PHE A 2 2.48 -58.07 56.55
C PHE A 2 2.10 -56.89 55.63
N VAL A 3 1.21 -57.25 54.71
CA VAL A 3 0.23 -56.39 54.02
C VAL A 3 -0.71 -55.78 55.07
N ASN A 4 -0.97 -54.48 55.00
CA ASN A 4 -2.00 -53.83 55.81
C ASN A 4 -3.00 -53.11 54.89
N PHE A 5 -4.12 -53.78 54.61
CA PHE A 5 -5.28 -53.25 53.91
C PHE A 5 -6.02 -52.27 54.82
N ARG A 6 -5.97 -50.97 54.53
CA ARG A 6 -6.93 -50.00 55.06
C ARG A 6 -7.90 -49.58 53.96
N HIS A 7 -9.10 -50.13 54.04
CA HIS A 7 -10.27 -49.73 53.27
C HIS A 7 -10.54 -48.24 53.53
N LYS A 8 -10.29 -47.38 52.54
CA LYS A 8 -10.87 -46.04 52.51
C LYS A 8 -12.16 -46.11 51.71
N LEU A 9 -13.27 -45.97 52.43
CA LEU A 9 -14.61 -45.77 51.89
C LEU A 9 -14.58 -44.53 50.98
N LEU A 10 -14.73 -44.73 49.68
CA LEU A 10 -14.85 -43.64 48.71
C LEU A 10 -16.30 -43.10 48.80
N PHE A 11 -16.49 -41.98 49.49
CA PHE A 11 -17.73 -41.22 49.41
C PHE A 11 -17.74 -40.53 48.04
N LEU A 12 -18.48 -41.11 47.10
CA LEU A 12 -18.73 -40.52 45.79
C LEU A 12 -19.71 -39.34 45.99
N ILE A 13 -19.18 -38.16 46.31
CA ILE A 13 -19.94 -36.92 46.21
C ILE A 13 -20.06 -36.65 44.72
N LEU A 14 -21.21 -37.01 44.13
CA LEU A 14 -21.64 -36.41 42.86
C LEU A 14 -21.86 -34.92 43.12
N THR A 15 -20.80 -34.12 42.99
CA THR A 15 -20.96 -32.70 42.69
C THR A 15 -21.58 -32.64 41.31
N SER A 16 -22.90 -32.49 41.28
CA SER A 16 -23.62 -31.98 40.12
C SER A 16 -22.99 -30.63 39.81
N GLN A 17 -21.99 -30.63 38.93
CA GLN A 17 -21.47 -29.43 38.33
C GLN A 17 -22.61 -28.94 37.46
N ALA A 18 -23.49 -28.13 38.06
CA ALA A 18 -24.41 -27.30 37.34
C ALA A 18 -23.51 -26.45 36.45
N CYS A 19 -23.36 -26.88 35.21
CA CYS A 19 -22.79 -26.08 34.15
C CYS A 19 -23.69 -24.85 34.12
N ALA A 20 -23.25 -23.77 34.77
CA ALA A 20 -23.90 -22.49 34.67
C ALA A 20 -23.88 -22.20 33.17
N LYS A 21 -25.04 -22.36 32.52
CA LYS A 21 -25.22 -22.01 31.12
C LYS A 21 -24.79 -20.55 31.06
N SER A 22 -23.64 -20.30 30.43
CA SER A 22 -23.16 -18.95 30.22
C SER A 22 -24.29 -18.18 29.53
N SER A 23 -24.68 -17.04 30.09
CA SER A 23 -25.67 -16.16 29.48
C SER A 23 -25.28 -15.85 28.04
N LEU A 24 -26.25 -15.79 27.14
CA LEU A 24 -25.96 -15.47 25.75
C LEU A 24 -25.45 -14.03 25.65
N THR A 25 -24.46 -13.82 24.81
CA THR A 25 -23.92 -12.49 24.52
C THR A 25 -24.29 -12.09 23.10
N PHE A 26 -24.68 -10.83 22.91
CA PHE A 26 -25.11 -10.36 21.60
C PHE A 26 -24.01 -10.51 20.54
N ASN A 27 -22.77 -10.15 20.87
CA ASN A 27 -21.66 -10.16 19.91
C ASN A 27 -21.27 -11.56 19.43
N LYS A 28 -21.29 -12.55 20.33
CA LYS A 28 -20.84 -13.91 20.04
C LYS A 28 -21.96 -14.80 19.51
N ASP A 29 -23.14 -14.70 20.10
CA ASP A 29 -24.20 -15.70 19.92
C ASP A 29 -25.33 -15.21 19.01
N ILE A 30 -25.62 -13.89 18.98
CA ILE A 30 -26.82 -13.34 18.31
C ILE A 30 -26.48 -12.60 17.02
N ARG A 31 -25.52 -11.67 17.06
CA ARG A 31 -25.15 -10.84 15.91
C ARG A 31 -24.74 -11.68 14.71
N PRO A 32 -23.98 -12.79 14.81
CA PRO A 32 -23.65 -13.61 13.63
C PRO A 32 -24.91 -14.12 12.91
N ILE A 33 -25.91 -14.56 13.67
CA ILE A 33 -27.19 -15.04 13.13
C ILE A 33 -27.95 -13.90 12.45
N LEU A 34 -28.12 -12.77 13.13
CA LEU A 34 -28.84 -11.61 12.57
C LEU A 34 -28.12 -11.02 11.36
N SER A 35 -26.78 -11.01 11.37
CA SER A 35 -25.97 -10.51 10.25
C SER A 35 -26.12 -11.38 9.02
N ASP A 36 -26.13 -12.71 9.16
CA ASP A 36 -26.27 -13.63 8.02
C ASP A 36 -27.72 -13.72 7.49
N LYS A 37 -28.71 -13.60 8.38
CA LYS A 37 -30.11 -13.93 8.06
C LYS A 37 -31.06 -12.74 8.02
N CYS A 38 -30.73 -11.58 8.62
CA CYS A 38 -31.70 -10.51 8.86
C CYS A 38 -31.24 -9.11 8.40
N PHE A 39 -29.97 -8.75 8.55
CA PHE A 39 -29.51 -7.36 8.31
C PHE A 39 -29.55 -6.92 6.84
N ALA A 40 -29.65 -7.85 5.89
CA ALA A 40 -29.81 -7.50 4.48
C ALA A 40 -31.11 -6.69 4.21
N CYS A 41 -32.22 -7.06 4.87
CA CYS A 41 -33.52 -6.39 4.72
C CYS A 41 -33.90 -5.52 5.93
N HIS A 42 -33.28 -5.74 7.10
CA HIS A 42 -33.62 -5.04 8.35
C HIS A 42 -32.40 -4.46 9.07
N GLY A 43 -31.34 -4.08 8.33
CA GLY A 43 -30.09 -3.55 8.87
C GLY A 43 -29.76 -2.12 8.47
N PHE A 44 -28.47 -1.87 8.24
CA PHE A 44 -27.89 -0.52 8.07
C PHE A 44 -28.30 0.18 6.79
N ASP A 45 -28.44 -0.55 5.69
CA ASP A 45 -28.88 -0.01 4.40
C ASP A 45 -30.31 0.51 4.50
N GLU A 46 -30.58 1.74 4.04
CA GLU A 46 -31.92 2.32 4.03
C GLU A 46 -32.71 1.95 2.77
N GLU A 47 -32.02 1.77 1.64
CA GLU A 47 -32.64 1.52 0.34
C GLU A 47 -33.23 0.10 0.26
N THR A 48 -32.60 -0.88 0.90
CA THR A 48 -33.13 -2.26 0.99
C THR A 48 -33.96 -2.50 2.24
N ARG A 49 -34.23 -1.47 3.05
CA ARG A 49 -34.85 -1.64 4.37
C ARG A 49 -36.35 -1.86 4.29
N GLU A 50 -36.74 -3.11 4.50
CA GLU A 50 -38.14 -3.48 4.58
C GLU A 50 -38.78 -3.01 5.90
N ALA A 51 -40.05 -2.58 5.78
CA ALA A 51 -40.86 -2.07 6.89
C ALA A 51 -40.23 -0.92 7.71
N LYS A 52 -39.16 -0.29 7.20
CA LYS A 52 -38.31 0.68 7.92
C LYS A 52 -37.80 0.12 9.27
N LEU A 53 -37.67 -1.20 9.38
CA LEU A 53 -37.26 -1.89 10.60
C LEU A 53 -35.73 -1.97 10.69
N ARG A 54 -35.20 -1.64 11.86
CA ARG A 54 -33.78 -1.73 12.20
C ARG A 54 -33.60 -2.77 13.30
N LEU A 55 -33.10 -3.95 12.97
CA LEU A 55 -32.74 -5.00 13.93
C LEU A 55 -31.28 -4.88 14.40
N ASP A 56 -30.48 -4.06 13.73
CA ASP A 56 -29.08 -3.78 14.02
C ASP A 56 -28.89 -2.79 15.19
N THR A 57 -29.95 -2.07 15.58
CA THR A 57 -29.94 -1.13 16.72
C THR A 57 -31.02 -1.47 17.74
N PRO A 58 -30.74 -1.31 19.06
CA PRO A 58 -31.74 -1.54 20.10
C PRO A 58 -32.92 -0.55 19.98
N GLU A 59 -32.66 0.72 19.66
CA GLU A 59 -33.72 1.73 19.48
C GLU A 59 -34.67 1.34 18.37
N GLY A 60 -34.13 0.78 17.29
CA GLY A 60 -34.89 0.26 16.15
C GLY A 60 -35.72 -0.96 16.48
N ALA A 61 -35.10 -1.96 17.13
CA ALA A 61 -35.72 -3.24 17.42
C ALA A 61 -36.82 -3.14 18.49
N PHE A 62 -36.63 -2.26 19.48
CA PHE A 62 -37.56 -2.09 20.60
C PHE A 62 -38.67 -1.06 20.32
N LYS A 63 -38.53 -0.28 19.23
CA LYS A 63 -39.48 0.78 18.88
C LYS A 63 -40.91 0.27 18.85
N LYS A 64 -41.76 0.82 19.73
CA LYS A 64 -43.19 0.55 19.71
C LYS A 64 -43.79 1.08 18.40
N LYS A 65 -44.47 0.22 17.65
CA LYS A 65 -45.20 0.61 16.45
C LYS A 65 -46.52 1.29 16.83
N LYS A 66 -46.98 2.24 16.00
CA LYS A 66 -48.29 2.91 16.17
C LYS A 66 -49.47 1.92 16.07
N ARG A 67 -49.27 0.82 15.34
CA ARG A 67 -50.13 -0.36 15.27
C ARG A 67 -49.24 -1.60 15.24
N GLY A 68 -49.57 -2.64 16.01
CA GLY A 68 -48.80 -3.87 16.12
C GLY A 68 -47.79 -3.89 17.28
N LYS A 69 -47.11 -5.02 17.44
CA LYS A 69 -46.10 -5.26 18.49
C LYS A 69 -44.75 -4.65 18.08
N SER A 70 -43.88 -4.38 19.07
CA SER A 70 -42.47 -4.09 18.79
C SER A 70 -41.82 -5.30 18.10
N ALA A 71 -40.77 -5.08 17.31
CA ALA A 71 -40.06 -6.19 16.69
C ALA A 71 -39.50 -7.14 17.76
N ILE A 72 -38.87 -6.56 18.78
CA ILE A 72 -38.40 -7.28 19.97
C ILE A 72 -39.01 -6.63 21.22
N VAL A 73 -39.57 -7.47 22.10
CA VAL A 73 -40.01 -7.09 23.44
C VAL A 73 -39.11 -7.82 24.45
N PRO A 74 -38.17 -7.11 25.10
CA PRO A 74 -37.29 -7.67 26.12
C PRO A 74 -38.03 -8.52 27.15
N GLY A 75 -37.54 -9.74 27.39
CA GLY A 75 -38.09 -10.71 28.34
C GLY A 75 -39.34 -11.45 27.85
N LYS A 76 -39.86 -11.14 26.66
CA LYS A 76 -41.15 -11.66 26.18
C LYS A 76 -41.09 -12.13 24.71
N PRO A 77 -40.54 -13.33 24.45
CA PRO A 77 -40.48 -13.88 23.09
C PRO A 77 -41.84 -13.97 22.41
N ASP A 78 -42.89 -14.37 23.13
CA ASP A 78 -44.22 -14.58 22.56
C ASP A 78 -44.98 -13.24 22.30
N GLU A 79 -44.46 -12.12 22.82
CA GLU A 79 -44.89 -10.76 22.49
C GLU A 79 -43.97 -10.06 21.47
N SER A 80 -42.90 -10.72 21.00
CA SER A 80 -41.96 -10.16 20.03
C SER A 80 -42.36 -10.53 18.61
N GLU A 81 -42.64 -9.54 17.76
CA GLU A 81 -43.07 -9.77 16.37
C GLU A 81 -42.02 -10.55 15.59
N SER A 82 -40.73 -10.26 15.75
CA SER A 82 -39.65 -10.97 15.04
C SER A 82 -39.67 -12.47 15.34
N TRP A 83 -39.90 -12.84 16.60
CA TRP A 83 -39.99 -14.25 16.99
C TRP A 83 -41.20 -14.94 16.36
N LEU A 84 -42.37 -14.28 16.36
CA LEU A 84 -43.58 -14.81 15.72
C LEU A 84 -43.38 -15.04 14.22
N ARG A 85 -42.67 -14.13 13.54
CA ARG A 85 -42.27 -14.25 12.13
C ARG A 85 -41.27 -15.39 11.88
N ILE A 86 -40.42 -15.72 12.85
CA ILE A 86 -39.46 -16.84 12.75
C ILE A 86 -40.14 -18.22 12.88
N ILE A 87 -41.25 -18.32 13.61
CA ILE A 87 -41.94 -19.59 13.91
C ILE A 87 -43.24 -19.82 13.14
N THR A 88 -43.74 -18.81 12.43
CA THR A 88 -44.94 -18.99 11.61
C THR A 88 -44.68 -19.98 10.48
N LYS A 89 -45.76 -20.63 10.02
CA LYS A 89 -45.76 -21.51 8.86
C LYS A 89 -46.37 -20.85 7.62
N ASP A 90 -46.83 -19.61 7.77
CA ASP A 90 -47.38 -18.82 6.68
C ASP A 90 -46.23 -18.34 5.79
N GLU A 91 -46.25 -18.72 4.51
CA GLU A 91 -45.18 -18.40 3.56
C GLU A 91 -45.06 -16.90 3.29
N ASP A 92 -46.16 -16.13 3.44
CA ASP A 92 -46.17 -14.68 3.22
C ASP A 92 -45.61 -13.90 4.42
N ASP A 93 -45.57 -14.52 5.61
CA ASP A 93 -45.16 -13.86 6.86
C ASP A 93 -43.88 -14.45 7.48
N VAL A 94 -43.41 -15.61 7.01
CA VAL A 94 -42.23 -16.28 7.57
C VAL A 94 -40.94 -15.51 7.28
N MET A 95 -40.08 -15.43 8.29
CA MET A 95 -38.77 -14.78 8.20
C MET A 95 -37.64 -15.73 8.62
N PRO A 96 -36.53 -15.82 7.86
CA PRO A 96 -36.30 -15.17 6.56
C PRO A 96 -37.28 -15.65 5.47
N PRO A 97 -37.63 -14.80 4.48
CA PRO A 97 -38.60 -15.17 3.46
C PRO A 97 -38.01 -16.23 2.51
N PRO A 98 -38.84 -17.11 1.90
CA PRO A 98 -38.33 -18.24 1.11
C PRO A 98 -37.44 -17.84 -0.07
N ASP A 99 -37.70 -16.68 -0.67
CA ASP A 99 -36.94 -16.08 -1.78
C ASP A 99 -35.55 -15.57 -1.37
N SER A 100 -35.31 -15.34 -0.08
CA SER A 100 -33.97 -15.01 0.44
C SER A 100 -33.01 -16.21 0.39
N HIS A 101 -33.54 -17.44 0.23
CA HIS A 101 -32.79 -18.69 0.31
C HIS A 101 -32.01 -18.89 1.63
N LYS A 102 -32.35 -18.13 2.68
CA LYS A 102 -31.78 -18.23 4.02
C LYS A 102 -32.75 -18.99 4.93
N GLN A 103 -32.20 -19.88 5.75
CA GLN A 103 -32.99 -20.62 6.75
C GLN A 103 -32.28 -20.56 8.10
N LEU A 104 -33.08 -20.46 9.17
CA LEU A 104 -32.61 -20.57 10.55
C LEU A 104 -32.65 -22.03 11.00
N THR A 105 -31.56 -22.52 11.56
CA THR A 105 -31.50 -23.85 12.17
C THR A 105 -32.31 -23.89 13.48
N SER A 106 -32.58 -25.10 13.98
CA SER A 106 -33.30 -25.25 15.26
C SER A 106 -32.51 -24.64 16.42
N GLU A 107 -31.18 -24.74 16.36
CA GLU A 107 -30.24 -24.20 17.33
C GLU A 107 -30.25 -22.66 17.29
N GLU A 108 -30.18 -22.06 16.11
CA GLU A 108 -30.24 -20.60 15.93
C GLU A 108 -31.57 -20.02 16.44
N LYS A 109 -32.68 -20.70 16.15
CA LYS A 109 -34.01 -20.32 16.69
C LYS A 109 -34.02 -20.39 18.22
N ALA A 110 -33.47 -21.44 18.80
CA ALA A 110 -33.41 -21.58 20.26
C ALA A 110 -32.57 -20.47 20.91
N ILE A 111 -31.43 -20.12 20.30
CA ILE A 111 -30.54 -19.04 20.73
C ILE A 111 -31.26 -17.68 20.70
N ILE A 112 -31.91 -17.34 19.58
CA ILE A 112 -32.67 -16.08 19.46
C ILE A 112 -33.78 -16.02 20.52
N ARG A 113 -34.54 -17.10 20.69
CA ARG A 113 -35.63 -17.14 21.68
C ARG A 113 -35.12 -16.95 23.10
N GLN A 114 -34.04 -17.63 23.46
CA GLN A 114 -33.43 -17.54 24.78
C GLN A 114 -32.91 -16.11 25.04
N TRP A 115 -32.22 -15.50 24.07
CA TRP A 115 -31.74 -14.13 24.21
C TRP A 115 -32.87 -13.12 24.40
N ILE A 116 -33.99 -13.25 23.68
CA ILE A 116 -35.15 -12.39 23.91
C ILE A 116 -35.70 -12.60 25.33
N ALA A 117 -35.78 -13.85 25.80
CA ALA A 117 -36.24 -14.16 27.16
C ALA A 117 -35.30 -13.64 28.25
N GLU A 118 -33.99 -13.56 27.98
CA GLU A 118 -32.97 -13.00 28.88
C GLU A 118 -32.96 -11.47 28.91
N GLY A 119 -33.81 -10.80 28.13
CA GLY A 119 -33.94 -9.34 28.12
C GLY A 119 -33.42 -8.67 26.83
N ALA A 120 -33.01 -9.46 25.84
CA ALA A 120 -32.55 -8.97 24.54
C ALA A 120 -31.45 -7.91 24.62
N GLU A 121 -30.47 -8.05 25.52
CA GLU A 121 -29.41 -7.06 25.67
C GLU A 121 -28.58 -6.94 24.38
N TYR A 122 -28.43 -5.72 23.85
CA TYR A 122 -27.60 -5.40 22.69
C TYR A 122 -26.21 -4.98 23.15
N GLN A 123 -25.19 -5.39 22.41
CA GLN A 123 -23.80 -4.95 22.59
C GLN A 123 -23.32 -4.18 21.35
N ARG A 124 -22.38 -3.24 21.52
CA ARG A 124 -21.73 -2.62 20.35
C ARG A 124 -20.85 -3.66 19.67
N HIS A 125 -20.50 -3.44 18.42
CA HIS A 125 -19.52 -4.32 17.79
C HIS A 125 -18.22 -4.31 18.58
N TRP A 126 -17.68 -5.50 18.85
CA TRP A 126 -16.48 -5.68 19.65
C TRP A 126 -15.31 -4.84 19.09
N ALA A 127 -15.28 -4.62 17.78
CA ALA A 127 -14.29 -3.76 17.11
C ALA A 127 -14.43 -2.26 17.44
N PHE A 128 -15.59 -1.82 17.93
CA PHE A 128 -15.87 -0.44 18.36
C PHE A 128 -15.95 -0.31 19.89
N GLU A 129 -15.59 -1.36 20.61
CA GLU A 129 -15.43 -1.33 22.06
C GLU A 129 -13.94 -1.26 22.38
N ALA A 130 -13.58 -0.42 23.37
CA ALA A 130 -12.18 -0.30 23.76
C ALA A 130 -11.70 -1.66 24.32
N PRO A 131 -10.57 -2.21 23.82
CA PRO A 131 -10.06 -3.47 24.33
C PRO A 131 -9.67 -3.31 25.81
N VAL A 132 -10.19 -4.20 26.65
CA VAL A 132 -9.85 -4.28 28.06
C VAL A 132 -8.80 -5.35 28.27
N LYS A 133 -7.82 -5.10 29.15
CA LYS A 133 -6.79 -6.09 29.48
C LYS A 133 -7.45 -7.25 30.24
N GLY A 134 -7.54 -8.40 29.60
CA GLY A 134 -8.05 -9.63 30.22
C GLY A 134 -7.11 -10.19 31.28
N GLU A 135 -7.64 -11.11 32.09
CA GLU A 135 -6.82 -11.93 32.97
C GLU A 135 -5.91 -12.84 32.14
N ILE A 136 -4.63 -12.85 32.48
CA ILE A 136 -3.64 -13.68 31.80
C ILE A 136 -3.79 -15.11 32.33
N PRO A 137 -3.95 -16.14 31.47
CA PRO A 137 -4.04 -17.53 31.92
C PRO A 137 -2.82 -17.94 32.76
N GLY A 138 -3.05 -18.74 33.80
CA GLY A 138 -2.08 -19.09 34.84
C GLY A 138 -1.01 -20.11 34.45
N VAL A 139 -0.85 -20.42 33.17
CA VAL A 139 0.13 -21.41 32.66
C VAL A 139 1.53 -20.81 32.51
N GLU A 140 2.56 -21.65 32.41
CA GLU A 140 3.95 -21.21 32.16
C GLU A 140 4.11 -20.71 30.71
N GLY A 141 5.26 -20.09 30.38
CA GLY A 141 5.53 -19.58 29.02
C GLY A 141 5.29 -18.08 28.84
N THR A 142 5.38 -17.60 27.60
CA THR A 142 5.18 -16.18 27.26
C THR A 142 3.72 -15.79 27.42
N VAL A 143 3.43 -14.49 27.55
CA VAL A 143 2.04 -14.03 27.68
C VAL A 143 1.18 -14.49 26.50
N ILE A 144 1.74 -14.51 25.29
CA ILE A 144 1.04 -14.93 24.07
C ILE A 144 0.76 -16.44 24.11
N ASP A 145 1.78 -17.24 24.42
CA ASP A 145 1.65 -18.71 24.42
C ASP A 145 0.61 -19.18 25.43
N ARG A 146 0.50 -18.50 26.58
CA ARG A 146 -0.53 -18.80 27.59
C ARG A 146 -1.96 -18.66 27.06
N PHE A 147 -2.21 -17.66 26.21
CA PHE A 147 -3.52 -17.50 25.57
C PHE A 147 -3.75 -18.55 24.48
N VAL A 148 -2.72 -18.90 23.72
CA VAL A 148 -2.80 -19.94 22.68
C VAL A 148 -3.06 -21.31 23.32
N GLU A 149 -2.31 -21.67 24.35
CA GLU A 149 -2.44 -22.93 25.08
C GLU A 149 -3.83 -23.08 25.70
N ALA A 150 -4.31 -22.07 26.42
CA ALA A 150 -5.66 -22.08 26.99
C ALA A 150 -6.76 -22.27 25.91
N GLY A 151 -6.54 -21.72 24.70
CA GLY A 151 -7.42 -21.94 23.55
C GLY A 151 -7.36 -23.38 23.04
N LEU A 152 -6.15 -23.93 22.86
CA LEU A 152 -5.93 -25.29 22.39
C LEU A 152 -6.50 -26.34 23.37
N GLU A 153 -6.27 -26.17 24.67
CA GLU A 153 -6.78 -27.05 25.73
C GLU A 153 -8.31 -27.14 25.69
N LYS A 154 -8.99 -26.01 25.47
CA LYS A 154 -10.45 -25.97 25.36
C LYS A 154 -10.97 -26.77 24.16
N GLU A 155 -10.21 -26.78 23.07
CA GLU A 155 -10.52 -27.55 21.86
C GLU A 155 -9.99 -29.01 21.93
N GLY A 156 -9.37 -29.41 23.04
CA GLY A 156 -8.85 -30.75 23.24
C GLY A 156 -7.61 -31.08 22.40
N VAL A 157 -6.87 -30.06 21.96
CA VAL A 157 -5.64 -30.19 21.18
C VAL A 157 -4.46 -29.53 21.91
N GLY A 158 -3.23 -29.86 21.53
CA GLY A 158 -2.01 -29.25 22.08
C GLY A 158 -1.17 -28.59 21.00
N PHE A 159 -0.04 -28.01 21.40
CA PHE A 159 0.93 -27.48 20.44
C PHE A 159 1.46 -28.58 19.52
N SER A 160 1.74 -28.20 18.27
CA SER A 160 2.49 -29.06 17.36
C SER A 160 3.93 -29.23 17.86
N PRO A 161 4.58 -30.37 17.59
CA PRO A 161 5.99 -30.54 17.90
C PRO A 161 6.82 -29.48 17.17
N GLU A 162 7.90 -29.05 17.81
CA GLU A 162 8.84 -28.11 17.21
C GLU A 162 9.42 -28.68 15.91
N ALA A 163 9.57 -27.82 14.90
CA ALA A 163 10.15 -28.22 13.63
C ALA A 163 11.66 -28.50 13.78
N ASP A 164 12.22 -29.30 12.88
CA ASP A 164 13.67 -29.50 12.85
C ASP A 164 14.42 -28.18 12.59
N ARG A 165 15.67 -28.10 13.04
CA ARG A 165 16.46 -26.86 12.98
C ARG A 165 16.61 -26.31 11.55
N ALA A 166 16.76 -27.17 10.55
CA ALA A 166 16.89 -26.71 9.16
C ALA A 166 15.56 -26.10 8.65
N THR A 167 14.42 -26.69 9.03
CA THR A 167 13.10 -26.12 8.76
C THR A 167 12.88 -24.79 9.51
N LEU A 168 13.32 -24.69 10.77
CA LEU A 168 13.16 -23.47 11.57
C LEU A 168 13.87 -22.27 10.95
N ILE A 169 15.16 -22.38 10.64
CA ILE A 169 15.90 -21.26 10.02
C ILE A 169 15.29 -20.87 8.67
N ARG A 170 14.87 -21.85 7.86
CA ARG A 170 14.20 -21.57 6.59
C ARG A 170 12.92 -20.76 6.80
N ARG A 171 12.06 -21.14 7.75
CA ARG A 171 10.81 -20.42 8.06
C ARG A 171 11.08 -19.01 8.56
N VAL A 172 12.02 -18.85 9.50
CA VAL A 172 12.37 -17.54 10.07
C VAL A 172 12.96 -16.62 9.01
N SER A 173 13.89 -17.12 8.18
CA SER A 173 14.49 -16.33 7.09
C SER A 173 13.43 -15.83 6.10
N PHE A 174 12.51 -16.68 5.65
CA PHE A 174 11.42 -16.24 4.78
C PHE A 174 10.49 -15.24 5.46
N ALA A 175 10.12 -15.50 6.72
CA ALA A 175 9.21 -14.62 7.46
C ALA A 175 9.81 -13.24 7.71
N LEU A 176 11.12 -13.16 7.98
CA LEU A 176 11.78 -11.92 8.38
C LEU A 176 12.52 -11.22 7.24
N THR A 177 12.82 -11.88 6.12
CA THR A 177 13.60 -11.26 5.02
C THR A 177 13.02 -11.51 3.64
N GLY A 178 11.94 -12.29 3.52
CA GLY A 178 11.35 -12.69 2.23
C GLY A 178 12.22 -13.66 1.42
N LEU A 179 13.40 -14.04 1.92
CA LEU A 179 14.41 -14.81 1.20
C LEU A 179 14.82 -16.08 1.96
N PRO A 180 15.28 -17.12 1.24
CA PRO A 180 15.86 -18.30 1.88
C PRO A 180 17.19 -17.93 2.58
N PRO A 181 17.57 -18.67 3.64
CA PRO A 181 18.84 -18.46 4.33
C PRO A 181 20.01 -18.87 3.42
N SER A 182 21.18 -18.27 3.61
CA SER A 182 22.40 -18.72 2.93
C SER A 182 22.87 -20.07 3.49
N ILE A 183 23.71 -20.80 2.75
CA ILE A 183 24.27 -22.06 3.23
C ILE A 183 25.11 -21.83 4.49
N GLU A 184 25.88 -20.74 4.53
CA GLU A 184 26.71 -20.35 5.66
C GLU A 184 25.86 -20.00 6.90
N GLU A 185 24.73 -19.34 6.73
CA GLU A 185 23.79 -19.06 7.81
C GLU A 185 23.17 -20.35 8.37
N VAL A 186 22.79 -21.28 7.49
CA VAL A 186 22.29 -22.60 7.89
C VAL A 186 23.35 -23.35 8.68
N GLU A 187 24.58 -23.46 8.17
CA GLU A 187 25.67 -24.14 8.87
C GLU A 187 25.98 -23.48 10.23
N THR A 188 26.00 -22.15 10.29
CA THR A 188 26.22 -21.40 11.53
C THR A 188 25.14 -21.74 12.56
N TYR A 189 23.87 -21.70 12.17
CA TYR A 189 22.78 -22.04 13.08
C TYR A 189 22.79 -23.51 13.47
N LEU A 190 22.97 -24.44 12.53
CA LEU A 190 22.96 -25.88 12.83
C LEU A 190 24.10 -26.29 13.77
N ASN A 191 25.26 -25.63 13.67
CA ASN A 191 26.41 -25.89 14.52
C ASN A 191 26.38 -25.17 15.87
N ASP A 192 25.54 -24.13 16.05
CA ASP A 192 25.41 -23.42 17.34
C ASP A 192 24.64 -24.29 18.38
N GLN A 193 25.39 -24.83 19.34
CA GLN A 193 24.86 -25.66 20.45
C GLN A 193 24.47 -24.84 21.68
N SER A 194 24.51 -23.51 21.62
CA SER A 194 24.08 -22.68 22.74
C SER A 194 22.58 -22.77 22.96
N ALA A 195 22.15 -22.67 24.23
CA ALA A 195 20.75 -22.72 24.61
C ALA A 195 19.89 -21.61 23.97
N ASN A 196 20.53 -20.54 23.47
CA ASN A 196 19.88 -19.41 22.83
C ASN A 196 20.21 -19.27 21.32
N ALA A 197 20.58 -20.37 20.66
CA ALA A 197 20.92 -20.38 19.24
C ALA A 197 19.77 -19.86 18.36
N TYR A 198 18.53 -20.19 18.71
CA TYR A 198 17.34 -19.74 17.97
C TYR A 198 17.17 -18.22 18.06
N GLU A 199 17.25 -17.66 19.26
CA GLU A 199 17.10 -16.22 19.50
C GLU A 199 18.21 -15.42 18.81
N LYS A 200 19.44 -15.92 18.80
CA LYS A 200 20.54 -15.28 18.06
C LYS A 200 20.26 -15.23 16.56
N MET A 201 19.78 -16.34 15.98
CA MET A 201 19.42 -16.42 14.57
C MET A 201 18.27 -15.46 14.22
N VAL A 202 17.23 -15.41 15.05
CA VAL A 202 16.14 -14.43 14.91
C VAL A 202 16.67 -13.00 15.00
N GLN A 203 17.53 -12.70 15.98
CA GLN A 203 18.09 -11.36 16.17
C GLN A 203 18.97 -10.92 15.00
N GLN A 204 19.71 -11.84 14.37
CA GLN A 204 20.48 -11.57 13.17
C GLN A 204 19.58 -11.15 12.00
N TYR A 205 18.46 -11.84 11.80
CA TYR A 205 17.52 -11.48 10.73
C TYR A 205 16.79 -10.17 11.02
N LEU A 206 16.36 -9.93 12.27
CA LEU A 206 15.75 -8.65 12.67
C LEU A 206 16.71 -7.46 12.54
N ALA A 207 18.02 -7.68 12.66
CA ALA A 207 19.04 -6.64 12.50
C ALA A 207 19.47 -6.42 11.04
N SER A 208 19.00 -7.24 10.09
CA SER A 208 19.31 -7.11 8.67
C SER A 208 18.46 -6.03 8.02
N ASP A 209 19.03 -5.25 7.10
CA ASP A 209 18.27 -4.25 6.34
C ASP A 209 17.09 -4.86 5.54
N ARG A 210 17.21 -6.14 5.18
CA ARG A 210 16.17 -6.92 4.48
C ARG A 210 14.91 -7.10 5.30
N TYR A 211 14.98 -6.98 6.63
CA TYR A 211 13.80 -7.02 7.49
C TYR A 211 12.85 -5.88 7.17
N GLY A 212 13.39 -4.66 7.09
CA GLY A 212 12.61 -3.49 6.72
C GLY A 212 12.07 -3.59 5.29
N GLU A 213 12.82 -4.17 4.36
CA GLU A 213 12.37 -4.36 2.98
C GLU A 213 11.16 -5.31 2.90
N GLU A 214 11.20 -6.46 3.57
CA GLU A 214 10.09 -7.43 3.57
C GLU A 214 8.86 -6.86 4.28
N MET A 215 9.03 -6.24 5.45
CA MET A 215 7.92 -5.64 6.19
C MET A 215 7.30 -4.46 5.45
N ALA A 216 8.13 -3.61 4.83
CA ALA A 216 7.68 -2.44 4.09
C ALA A 216 6.87 -2.82 2.85
N ARG A 217 7.15 -3.94 2.19
CA ARG A 217 6.41 -4.38 0.99
C ARG A 217 4.91 -4.41 1.24
N HIS A 218 4.48 -5.05 2.34
CA HIS A 218 3.08 -5.13 2.73
C HIS A 218 2.47 -3.76 3.06
N TRP A 219 3.25 -2.88 3.71
CA TRP A 219 2.79 -1.53 4.02
C TRP A 219 2.65 -0.67 2.76
N LEU A 220 3.57 -0.79 1.81
CA LEU A 220 3.58 -0.04 0.58
C LEU A 220 2.41 -0.41 -0.32
N ASP A 221 2.01 -1.69 -0.34
CA ASP A 221 0.76 -2.13 -0.98
C ASP A 221 -0.46 -1.43 -0.35
N ALA A 222 -0.53 -1.41 0.99
CA ALA A 222 -1.62 -0.77 1.73
C ALA A 222 -1.66 0.76 1.53
N ALA A 223 -0.49 1.40 1.43
CA ALA A 223 -0.37 2.82 1.11
C ALA A 223 -0.70 3.14 -0.35
N ARG A 224 -0.75 2.12 -1.22
CA ARG A 224 -0.88 2.22 -2.69
C ARG A 224 0.31 2.93 -3.32
N TYR A 225 1.50 2.64 -2.79
CA TYR A 225 2.73 3.09 -3.40
C TYR A 225 2.81 2.55 -4.83
N GLY A 226 3.33 3.39 -5.73
CA GLY A 226 3.58 3.00 -7.11
C GLY A 226 4.55 3.99 -7.74
N ASP A 227 5.42 3.49 -8.61
CA ASP A 227 6.43 4.30 -9.30
C ASP A 227 5.86 5.01 -10.54
N THR A 228 4.54 4.94 -10.78
CA THR A 228 3.84 5.57 -11.90
C THR A 228 2.58 6.34 -11.47
N HIS A 229 2.04 7.17 -12.37
CA HIS A 229 0.84 7.98 -12.12
C HIS A 229 -0.48 7.19 -12.18
N GLY A 230 -0.60 6.24 -13.12
CA GLY A 230 -1.62 5.18 -13.16
C GLY A 230 -3.00 5.45 -13.81
N MET A 231 -3.52 6.69 -13.93
CA MET A 231 -4.93 6.87 -14.42
C MET A 231 -5.08 7.06 -15.94
N HIS A 232 -4.20 7.83 -16.59
CA HIS A 232 -4.29 8.10 -18.03
C HIS A 232 -3.04 7.58 -18.74
N LEU A 233 -1.89 8.21 -18.48
CA LEU A 233 -0.59 7.71 -18.90
C LEU A 233 0.09 7.11 -17.68
N ASP A 234 0.60 5.89 -17.83
CA ASP A 234 1.37 5.21 -16.80
C ASP A 234 2.83 5.70 -16.79
N ASN A 235 3.01 7.01 -16.78
CA ASN A 235 4.33 7.65 -16.74
C ASN A 235 4.95 7.54 -15.35
N GLU A 236 6.27 7.53 -15.30
CA GLU A 236 7.04 7.50 -14.06
C GLU A 236 6.76 8.72 -13.15
N ARG A 237 6.67 8.48 -11.84
CA ARG A 237 6.68 9.51 -10.79
C ARG A 237 7.78 9.21 -9.77
N GLN A 238 8.44 10.24 -9.25
CA GLN A 238 9.48 10.06 -8.23
C GLN A 238 8.92 10.17 -6.81
N MET A 239 8.81 9.03 -6.13
CA MET A 239 8.37 8.92 -4.74
C MET A 239 9.24 8.00 -3.86
N TRP A 240 10.39 7.55 -4.37
CA TRP A 240 11.31 6.62 -3.71
C TRP A 240 11.64 6.98 -2.25
N ALA A 241 11.71 8.28 -1.92
CA ALA A 241 12.05 8.72 -0.58
C ALA A 241 11.03 8.25 0.47
N TYR A 242 9.73 8.20 0.10
CA TYR A 242 8.70 7.66 0.98
C TYR A 242 8.87 6.14 1.17
N ARG A 243 9.15 5.39 0.10
CA ARG A 243 9.44 3.96 0.17
C ARG A 243 10.60 3.68 1.13
N ASP A 244 11.72 4.38 0.94
CA ASP A 244 12.92 4.20 1.75
C ASP A 244 12.66 4.61 3.20
N TRP A 245 11.88 5.66 3.45
CA TRP A 245 11.46 6.04 4.80
C TRP A 245 10.62 4.95 5.49
N VAL A 246 9.72 4.27 4.78
CA VAL A 246 8.94 3.15 5.34
C VAL A 246 9.88 1.99 5.71
N ILE A 247 10.80 1.61 4.82
CA ILE A 247 11.81 0.57 5.07
C ILE A 247 12.64 0.91 6.32
N GLU A 248 13.18 2.12 6.40
CA GLU A 248 13.96 2.60 7.54
C GLU A 248 13.14 2.68 8.83
N SER A 249 11.84 2.89 8.74
CA SER A 249 10.96 2.95 9.92
C SER A 249 10.79 1.58 10.56
N PHE A 250 10.68 0.51 9.76
CA PHE A 250 10.70 -0.87 10.26
C PHE A 250 12.07 -1.24 10.83
N ASN A 251 13.17 -0.96 10.12
CA ASN A 251 14.53 -1.28 10.59
C ASN A 251 14.90 -0.59 11.90
N ARG A 252 14.41 0.63 12.14
CA ARG A 252 14.62 1.36 13.41
C ARG A 252 13.57 1.05 14.48
N ASN A 253 12.64 0.13 14.21
CA ASN A 253 11.52 -0.22 15.07
C ASN A 253 10.77 1.03 15.58
N LEU A 254 10.37 1.89 14.64
CA LEU A 254 9.66 3.13 14.97
C LEU A 254 8.32 2.78 15.66
N PRO A 255 8.03 3.33 16.86
CA PRO A 255 6.75 3.09 17.52
C PRO A 255 5.54 3.41 16.63
N TYR A 256 4.54 2.53 16.67
CA TYR A 256 3.40 2.58 15.75
C TYR A 256 2.60 3.90 15.83
N ASP A 257 2.50 4.50 17.02
CA ASP A 257 1.90 5.82 17.23
C ASP A 257 2.65 6.91 16.45
N LYS A 258 3.99 6.90 16.52
CA LYS A 258 4.84 7.83 15.77
C LYS A 258 4.79 7.55 14.27
N PHE A 259 4.84 6.29 13.86
CA PHE A 259 4.72 5.87 12.46
C PHE A 259 3.40 6.32 11.84
N THR A 260 2.31 6.25 12.61
CA THR A 260 0.98 6.72 12.21
C THR A 260 0.93 8.24 12.07
N ILE A 261 1.33 8.98 13.11
CA ILE A 261 1.24 10.45 13.11
C ILE A 261 2.11 11.06 12.01
N GLN A 262 3.33 10.55 11.81
CA GLN A 262 4.25 11.08 10.80
C GLN A 262 3.75 10.88 9.37
N GLN A 263 3.03 9.79 9.08
CA GLN A 263 2.47 9.57 7.75
C GLN A 263 1.22 10.38 7.47
N LEU A 264 0.36 10.57 8.48
CA LEU A 264 -0.88 11.32 8.30
C LEU A 264 -0.65 12.84 8.30
N ALA A 265 0.27 13.34 9.13
CA ALA A 265 0.42 14.76 9.40
C ALA A 265 1.87 15.18 9.77
N GLY A 266 2.89 14.47 9.25
CA GLY A 266 4.29 14.74 9.58
C GLY A 266 4.78 16.12 9.16
N ASP A 267 4.27 16.65 8.05
CA ASP A 267 4.53 18.01 7.54
C ASP A 267 3.85 19.12 8.37
N LEU A 268 2.77 18.78 9.09
CA LEU A 268 2.06 19.69 9.99
C LEU A 268 2.64 19.71 11.41
N MET A 269 3.64 18.88 11.71
CA MET A 269 4.31 18.90 13.00
C MET A 269 5.11 20.20 13.20
N PRO A 270 5.26 20.71 14.44
CA PRO A 270 6.10 21.88 14.69
C PRO A 270 7.56 21.61 14.28
N ASN A 271 8.10 22.44 13.39
CA ASN A 271 9.47 22.32 12.85
C ASN A 271 9.79 20.90 12.34
N PRO A 272 9.07 20.42 11.30
CA PRO A 272 9.15 19.02 10.91
C PRO A 272 10.53 18.71 10.34
N THR A 273 11.09 17.57 10.76
CA THR A 273 12.31 17.02 10.16
C THR A 273 12.07 16.61 8.70
N GLN A 274 13.13 16.47 7.92
CA GLN A 274 13.02 15.98 6.54
C GLN A 274 12.32 14.62 6.47
N GLY A 275 12.65 13.69 7.38
CA GLY A 275 11.98 12.39 7.45
C GLY A 275 10.47 12.49 7.71
N GLN A 276 10.03 13.41 8.57
CA GLN A 276 8.60 13.61 8.85
C GLN A 276 7.87 14.23 7.66
N MET A 277 8.50 15.14 6.93
CA MET A 277 7.95 15.66 5.67
C MET A 277 7.86 14.56 4.61
N VAL A 278 8.89 13.71 4.49
CA VAL A 278 8.89 12.55 3.58
C VAL A 278 7.79 11.54 3.95
N ALA A 279 7.59 11.27 5.24
CA ALA A 279 6.59 10.33 5.76
C ALA A 279 5.16 10.69 5.30
N THR A 280 4.87 12.00 5.21
CA THR A 280 3.56 12.49 4.72
C THR A 280 3.30 12.14 3.24
N GLY A 281 4.31 11.63 2.54
CA GLY A 281 4.20 11.02 1.22
C GLY A 281 3.10 9.94 1.11
N PHE A 282 2.70 9.30 2.22
CA PHE A 282 1.51 8.44 2.28
C PHE A 282 0.27 9.08 1.62
N ASN A 283 0.01 10.35 1.93
CA ASN A 283 -1.13 11.09 1.38
C ASN A 283 -1.02 11.37 -0.12
N ARG A 284 0.14 11.15 -0.72
CA ARG A 284 0.43 11.38 -2.15
C ARG A 284 0.55 10.10 -2.96
N CYS A 285 0.42 8.93 -2.32
CA CYS A 285 0.46 7.65 -3.01
C CYS A 285 -0.74 7.41 -3.94
N ASN A 286 -1.82 8.18 -3.78
CA ASN A 286 -3.00 8.10 -4.65
C ASN A 286 -2.64 8.20 -6.14
N VAL A 287 -3.40 7.51 -6.97
CA VAL A 287 -3.29 7.55 -8.44
C VAL A 287 -3.64 8.97 -8.92
N THR A 288 -2.91 9.51 -9.90
CA THR A 288 -3.11 10.87 -10.43
C THR A 288 -3.40 10.86 -11.93
N THR A 289 -3.84 12.00 -12.47
CA THR A 289 -4.07 12.18 -13.90
C THR A 289 -3.41 13.44 -14.44
N GLY A 290 -3.00 13.36 -15.72
CA GLY A 290 -2.57 14.49 -16.54
C GLY A 290 -3.45 14.66 -17.78
N GLU A 291 -4.64 14.06 -17.80
CA GLU A 291 -5.54 14.01 -18.94
C GLU A 291 -6.10 15.38 -19.33
N GLY A 292 -5.91 15.77 -20.59
CA GLY A 292 -6.60 16.91 -21.18
C GLY A 292 -8.12 16.70 -21.21
N GLY A 293 -8.88 17.69 -20.74
CA GLY A 293 -10.34 17.63 -20.67
C GLY A 293 -10.90 17.18 -19.31
N SER A 294 -10.04 16.76 -18.39
CA SER A 294 -10.45 16.44 -17.02
C SER A 294 -10.93 17.66 -16.23
N ILE A 295 -11.95 17.48 -15.40
CA ILE A 295 -12.51 18.53 -14.56
C ILE A 295 -11.68 18.64 -13.27
N ALA A 296 -10.87 19.70 -13.14
CA ALA A 296 -9.97 19.86 -11.99
C ALA A 296 -10.66 19.72 -10.62
N LYS A 297 -11.87 20.28 -10.47
CA LYS A 297 -12.64 20.19 -9.22
C LYS A 297 -13.06 18.76 -8.88
N GLU A 298 -13.35 17.93 -9.87
CA GLU A 298 -13.68 16.52 -9.68
C GLU A 298 -12.47 15.76 -9.12
N PHE A 299 -11.28 16.01 -9.65
CA PHE A 299 -10.07 15.33 -9.22
C PHE A 299 -9.61 15.70 -7.82
N VAL A 300 -9.72 16.99 -7.44
CA VAL A 300 -9.49 17.40 -6.05
C VAL A 300 -10.43 16.64 -5.11
N PHE A 301 -11.72 16.52 -5.49
CA PHE A 301 -12.69 15.75 -4.73
C PHE A 301 -12.32 14.26 -4.65
N ARG A 302 -12.01 13.63 -5.78
CA ARG A 302 -11.66 12.19 -5.84
C ARG A 302 -10.40 11.88 -5.04
N TYR A 303 -9.39 12.75 -5.05
CA TYR A 303 -8.16 12.55 -4.26
C TYR A 303 -8.42 12.61 -2.76
N ALA A 304 -9.30 13.51 -2.30
CA ALA A 304 -9.67 13.56 -0.90
C ALA A 304 -10.54 12.36 -0.49
N VAL A 305 -11.44 11.88 -1.36
CA VAL A 305 -12.18 10.62 -1.16
C VAL A 305 -11.22 9.43 -1.02
N ASP A 306 -10.24 9.35 -1.92
CA ASP A 306 -9.24 8.28 -1.96
C ASP A 306 -8.41 8.23 -0.67
N ARG A 307 -7.91 9.38 -0.19
CA ARG A 307 -7.14 9.49 1.06
C ARG A 307 -7.97 9.14 2.29
N ALA A 308 -9.20 9.62 2.37
CA ALA A 308 -10.11 9.30 3.46
C ALA A 308 -10.42 7.79 3.50
N SER A 309 -10.74 7.21 2.33
CA SER A 309 -11.09 5.79 2.21
C SER A 309 -9.92 4.88 2.58
N THR A 310 -8.73 5.16 2.07
CA THR A 310 -7.54 4.37 2.42
C THR A 310 -7.11 4.59 3.86
N THR A 311 -7.22 5.79 4.42
CA THR A 311 -6.94 5.98 5.84
C THR A 311 -7.87 5.11 6.69
N ALA A 312 -9.16 5.06 6.38
CA ALA A 312 -10.10 4.18 7.05
C ALA A 312 -9.74 2.69 6.84
N GLN A 313 -9.36 2.30 5.63
CA GLN A 313 -9.00 0.91 5.33
C GLN A 313 -7.71 0.47 6.03
N VAL A 314 -6.67 1.30 6.02
CA VAL A 314 -5.33 0.96 6.52
C VAL A 314 -5.26 1.00 8.04
N TRP A 315 -5.85 2.01 8.69
CA TRP A 315 -5.76 2.14 10.16
C TRP A 315 -6.97 1.62 10.91
N LEU A 316 -8.17 1.72 10.34
CA LEU A 316 -9.39 1.26 11.01
C LEU A 316 -9.79 -0.16 10.58
N GLY A 317 -9.24 -0.67 9.48
CA GLY A 317 -9.66 -1.95 8.91
C GLY A 317 -11.09 -1.91 8.33
N LEU A 318 -11.57 -0.72 7.95
CA LEU A 318 -12.96 -0.50 7.51
C LEU A 318 -13.04 -0.03 6.05
N THR A 319 -13.99 -0.58 5.30
CA THR A 319 -14.24 -0.21 3.89
C THR A 319 -15.16 1.02 3.78
N ALA A 320 -14.70 2.18 4.26
CA ALA A 320 -15.55 3.37 4.32
C ALA A 320 -15.97 3.95 2.94
N ALA A 321 -15.43 3.46 1.83
CA ALA A 321 -15.68 4.00 0.48
C ALA A 321 -17.15 3.92 0.02
N CYS A 322 -17.95 2.97 0.52
CA CYS A 322 -19.39 2.94 0.21
C CYS A 322 -20.12 4.19 0.77
N ALA A 323 -19.61 4.75 1.87
CA ALA A 323 -20.16 5.93 2.54
C ALA A 323 -20.00 7.24 1.74
N VAL A 324 -19.39 7.19 0.55
CA VAL A 324 -19.31 8.33 -0.36
C VAL A 324 -20.69 8.69 -0.93
N CYS A 325 -21.52 7.71 -1.25
CA CYS A 325 -22.80 7.94 -1.94
C CYS A 325 -24.02 7.72 -1.05
N HIS A 326 -23.92 6.80 -0.07
CA HIS A 326 -25.00 6.41 0.83
C HIS A 326 -24.41 5.86 2.13
N ASP A 327 -25.18 5.77 3.21
CA ASP A 327 -24.68 5.17 4.46
C ASP A 327 -24.19 3.74 4.21
N HIS A 328 -23.09 3.36 4.86
CA HIS A 328 -22.43 2.10 4.58
C HIS A 328 -23.37 0.91 4.83
N LYS A 329 -23.33 -0.07 3.91
CA LYS A 329 -24.32 -1.16 3.85
C LYS A 329 -24.25 -2.13 5.04
N TYR A 330 -23.06 -2.35 5.58
CA TYR A 330 -22.78 -3.38 6.60
C TYR A 330 -22.20 -2.82 7.90
N ASP A 331 -21.30 -1.86 7.82
CA ASP A 331 -20.75 -1.15 8.96
C ASP A 331 -21.54 0.11 9.39
N PRO A 332 -21.48 0.51 10.67
CA PRO A 332 -22.16 1.68 11.21
C PRO A 332 -21.43 2.99 10.83
N ILE A 333 -21.20 3.22 9.54
CA ILE A 333 -20.53 4.42 9.02
C ILE A 333 -21.56 5.19 8.18
N THR A 334 -21.96 6.37 8.64
CA THR A 334 -22.84 7.22 7.85
C THR A 334 -22.06 7.99 6.80
N SER A 335 -22.77 8.45 5.77
CA SER A 335 -22.22 9.36 4.76
C SER A 335 -21.67 10.63 5.42
N LYS A 336 -22.35 11.11 6.47
CA LYS A 336 -21.90 12.26 7.27
C LYS A 336 -20.57 11.98 7.96
N ASP A 337 -20.38 10.79 8.53
CA ASP A 337 -19.12 10.41 9.18
C ASP A 337 -17.98 10.36 8.17
N PHE A 338 -18.22 9.77 6.99
CA PHE A 338 -17.24 9.76 5.90
C PHE A 338 -16.85 11.18 5.46
N TYR A 339 -17.83 12.06 5.23
CA TYR A 339 -17.53 13.43 4.82
C TYR A 339 -16.90 14.29 5.92
N SER A 340 -17.08 13.92 7.19
CA SER A 340 -16.38 14.53 8.32
C SER A 340 -14.90 14.14 8.32
N LEU A 341 -14.57 12.87 8.00
CA LEU A 341 -13.18 12.44 7.80
C LEU A 341 -12.56 13.04 6.53
N TYR A 342 -13.30 13.03 5.43
CA TYR A 342 -12.92 13.66 4.15
C TYR A 342 -12.45 15.10 4.32
N ALA A 343 -13.10 15.87 5.21
CA ALA A 343 -12.78 17.27 5.42
C ALA A 343 -11.31 17.51 5.80
N PHE A 344 -10.67 16.58 6.52
CA PHE A 344 -9.24 16.64 6.85
C PHE A 344 -8.33 16.47 5.62
N PHE A 345 -8.75 15.69 4.62
CA PHE A 345 -7.95 15.39 3.43
C PHE A 345 -8.23 16.34 2.27
N ASN A 346 -9.36 17.02 2.29
CA ASN A 346 -9.75 18.05 1.32
C ASN A 346 -9.11 19.43 1.60
N SER A 347 -8.17 19.52 2.54
CA SER A 347 -7.34 20.71 2.79
C SER A 347 -5.96 20.63 2.14
N ASN A 348 -5.66 19.55 1.42
CA ASN A 348 -4.30 19.30 0.91
C ASN A 348 -3.96 20.19 -0.31
N ALA A 349 -2.68 20.51 -0.46
CA ALA A 349 -2.17 21.51 -1.41
C ALA A 349 -1.81 20.95 -2.81
N ASP A 350 -2.05 19.66 -3.06
CA ASP A 350 -1.72 19.03 -4.34
C ASP A 350 -2.52 19.64 -5.51
N PRO A 351 -1.90 19.85 -6.68
CA PRO A 351 -2.62 20.25 -7.88
C PRO A 351 -3.54 19.12 -8.32
N ALA A 352 -4.67 19.49 -8.94
CA ALA A 352 -5.64 18.54 -9.47
C ALA A 352 -5.07 17.66 -10.61
N MET A 353 -4.02 18.11 -11.28
CA MET A 353 -3.40 17.44 -12.41
C MET A 353 -1.89 17.30 -12.16
N ASP A 354 -1.33 16.13 -12.46
CA ASP A 354 0.11 15.90 -12.39
C ASP A 354 0.86 16.54 -13.58
N GLY A 355 0.17 16.74 -14.70
CA GLY A 355 0.75 17.25 -15.95
C GLY A 355 1.80 16.32 -16.55
N ASN A 356 1.74 15.02 -16.25
CA ASN A 356 2.72 13.99 -16.61
C ASN A 356 4.15 14.34 -16.16
N LYS A 357 4.27 15.03 -15.03
CA LYS A 357 5.57 15.45 -14.48
C LYS A 357 6.10 14.39 -13.53
N LEU A 358 7.36 14.02 -13.75
CA LEU A 358 8.14 13.18 -12.82
C LEU A 358 8.07 13.66 -11.36
N LEU A 359 8.05 14.98 -11.17
CA LEU A 359 8.05 15.67 -9.88
C LEU A 359 6.83 16.61 -9.78
N THR A 360 5.66 16.04 -9.54
CA THR A 360 4.42 16.80 -9.28
C THR A 360 4.53 17.55 -7.96
N GLN A 361 4.36 18.87 -8.01
CA GLN A 361 4.38 19.74 -6.82
C GLN A 361 3.23 19.39 -5.85
N PRO A 362 3.38 19.65 -4.55
CA PRO A 362 4.60 20.12 -3.87
C PRO A 362 5.69 19.04 -3.80
N VAL A 363 6.95 19.45 -3.86
CA VAL A 363 8.10 18.53 -3.70
C VAL A 363 9.10 19.08 -2.68
N ILE A 364 9.80 18.16 -2.03
CA ILE A 364 10.94 18.46 -1.17
C ILE A 364 12.21 17.89 -1.80
N LYS A 365 13.33 18.60 -1.63
CA LYS A 365 14.64 18.04 -1.98
C LYS A 365 15.10 17.16 -0.84
N VAL A 366 15.31 15.88 -1.09
CA VAL A 366 15.83 14.92 -0.12
C VAL A 366 17.36 14.90 -0.21
N LYS A 367 18.04 15.07 0.93
CA LYS A 367 19.50 14.99 0.99
C LYS A 367 19.87 13.52 1.22
N SER A 368 20.77 12.97 0.41
CA SER A 368 21.37 11.67 0.72
C SER A 368 22.23 11.75 1.99
N PRO A 369 22.47 10.64 2.71
CA PRO A 369 23.31 10.63 3.90
C PRO A 369 24.72 11.20 3.68
N ASP A 370 25.26 11.05 2.47
CA ASP A 370 26.59 11.52 2.05
C ASP A 370 26.55 12.85 1.28
N TYR A 371 25.40 13.54 1.26
CA TYR A 371 25.20 14.75 0.46
C TYR A 371 26.21 15.84 0.80
N ASP A 372 26.38 16.18 2.08
CA ASP A 372 27.25 17.29 2.49
C ASP A 372 28.73 16.98 2.20
N GLU A 373 29.15 15.72 2.34
CA GLU A 373 30.50 15.27 1.97
C GLU A 373 30.74 15.38 0.46
N LYS A 374 29.80 14.85 -0.35
CA LYS A 374 29.86 14.96 -1.81
C LYS A 374 29.85 16.40 -2.28
N MET A 375 29.01 17.25 -1.70
CA MET A 375 28.95 18.68 -2.05
C MET A 375 30.26 19.39 -1.73
N LYS A 376 30.90 19.06 -0.60
CA LYS A 376 32.23 19.58 -0.26
C LYS A 376 33.28 19.12 -1.26
N ALA A 377 33.28 17.83 -1.64
CA ALA A 377 34.19 17.27 -2.64
C ALA A 377 33.99 17.91 -4.03
N PHE A 378 32.74 18.11 -4.46
CA PHE A 378 32.41 18.76 -5.73
C PHE A 378 32.82 20.22 -5.75
N SER A 379 32.57 20.97 -4.67
CA SER A 379 33.00 22.36 -4.57
C SER A 379 34.52 22.51 -4.67
N GLU A 380 35.29 21.60 -4.06
CA GLU A 380 36.75 21.64 -4.17
C GLU A 380 37.23 21.28 -5.58
N ARG A 381 36.63 20.26 -6.20
CA ARG A 381 36.93 19.89 -7.59
C ARG A 381 36.59 21.03 -8.56
N GLU A 382 35.48 21.72 -8.35
CA GLU A 382 35.07 22.88 -9.15
C GLU A 382 36.11 24.00 -9.06
N LYS A 383 36.59 24.34 -7.86
CA LYS A 383 37.66 25.34 -7.68
C LYS A 383 38.93 24.97 -8.45
N VAL A 384 39.34 23.70 -8.38
CA VAL A 384 40.52 23.22 -9.11
C VAL A 384 40.33 23.31 -10.63
N LEU A 385 39.17 22.87 -11.13
CA LEU A 385 38.85 22.93 -12.55
C LEU A 385 38.74 24.37 -13.06
N ALA A 386 38.10 25.26 -12.31
CA ALA A 386 37.98 26.68 -12.66
C ALA A 386 39.35 27.36 -12.76
N LYS A 387 40.29 27.05 -11.84
CA LYS A 387 41.69 27.52 -11.93
C LYS A 387 42.37 27.00 -13.20
N LYS A 388 42.29 25.69 -13.47
CA LYS A 388 42.86 25.09 -14.69
C LYS A 388 42.29 25.69 -15.96
N MET A 389 40.97 25.90 -16.02
CA MET A 389 40.32 26.57 -17.15
C MET A 389 40.87 27.97 -17.34
N THR A 390 40.99 28.75 -16.26
CA THR A 390 41.54 30.11 -16.31
C THR A 390 42.99 30.12 -16.79
N GLU A 391 43.83 29.18 -16.35
CA GLU A 391 45.23 29.04 -16.80
C GLU A 391 45.32 28.67 -18.28
N ILE A 392 44.51 27.70 -18.72
CA ILE A 392 44.42 27.32 -20.13
C ILE A 392 43.97 28.52 -20.95
N THR A 393 42.92 29.23 -20.55
CA THR A 393 42.44 30.42 -21.28
C THR A 393 43.49 31.53 -21.34
N LYS A 394 44.30 31.73 -20.29
CA LYS A 394 45.44 32.68 -20.32
C LYS A 394 46.52 32.28 -21.33
N SER A 395 46.77 30.97 -21.50
CA SER A 395 47.74 30.46 -22.50
C SER A 395 47.23 30.51 -23.94
N LEU A 396 45.91 30.61 -24.13
CA LEU A 396 45.29 30.70 -25.45
C LEU A 396 45.35 32.13 -25.94
N THR A 397 46.17 32.38 -26.96
CA THR A 397 46.12 33.64 -27.71
C THR A 397 45.00 33.56 -28.74
N TYR A 398 43.78 33.92 -28.34
CA TYR A 398 42.69 34.11 -29.29
C TYR A 398 42.84 35.49 -29.95
N LYS A 399 43.08 35.50 -31.26
CA LYS A 399 43.02 36.71 -32.07
C LYS A 399 41.82 36.61 -32.98
N ASP A 400 40.83 37.48 -32.75
CA ASP A 400 39.62 37.51 -33.56
C ASP A 400 40.02 37.66 -35.04
N PRO A 401 39.63 36.71 -35.92
CA PRO A 401 39.89 36.81 -37.35
C PRO A 401 39.39 38.13 -37.98
N ALA A 402 38.37 38.77 -37.41
CA ALA A 402 37.83 40.05 -37.86
C ALA A 402 38.79 41.25 -37.61
N GLU A 403 39.71 41.12 -36.67
CA GLU A 403 40.67 42.17 -36.28
C GLU A 403 41.98 42.13 -37.09
N LYS A 404 42.20 41.09 -37.91
CA LYS A 404 43.39 41.00 -38.78
C LYS A 404 43.32 42.06 -39.90
N LYS A 405 44.39 42.84 -40.09
CA LYS A 405 44.57 43.77 -41.23
C LYS A 405 45.83 43.39 -42.04
N PRO A 406 45.71 43.14 -43.35
CA PRO A 406 44.46 43.11 -44.12
C PRO A 406 43.56 41.96 -43.68
N ARG A 407 42.24 42.14 -43.82
CA ARG A 407 41.28 41.07 -43.53
C ARG A 407 41.60 39.88 -44.43
N PRO A 408 41.63 38.64 -43.91
CA PRO A 408 41.79 37.48 -44.76
C PRO A 408 40.68 37.49 -45.83
N PRO A 409 41.01 37.24 -47.11
CA PRO A 409 40.03 37.29 -48.18
C PRO A 409 38.87 36.32 -47.88
N LYS A 410 37.62 36.76 -48.11
CA LYS A 410 36.44 35.90 -47.98
C LYS A 410 36.55 34.78 -49.02
N ALA A 411 36.94 33.59 -48.57
CA ALA A 411 36.83 32.37 -49.36
C ALA A 411 35.48 31.72 -49.04
N VAL A 412 34.54 31.79 -49.98
CA VAL A 412 33.33 30.95 -49.93
C VAL A 412 33.76 29.57 -50.40
N GLN A 413 33.94 28.64 -49.45
CA GLN A 413 34.13 27.22 -49.75
C GLN A 413 32.89 26.47 -49.32
N GLU A 414 32.30 25.73 -50.25
CA GLU A 414 31.30 24.72 -49.97
C GLU A 414 31.99 23.35 -50.06
N GLN A 415 32.05 22.64 -48.93
CA GLN A 415 32.58 21.28 -48.88
C GLN A 415 31.40 20.30 -48.91
N VAL A 416 31.33 19.51 -49.98
CA VAL A 416 30.35 18.44 -50.13
C VAL A 416 31.07 17.11 -49.89
N TRP A 417 30.70 16.42 -48.82
CA TRP A 417 31.33 15.17 -48.40
C TRP A 417 30.75 14.01 -49.22
N PHE A 418 31.62 13.30 -49.95
CA PHE A 418 31.29 12.13 -50.76
C PHE A 418 32.31 11.04 -50.43
N ASP A 419 31.87 9.82 -50.11
CA ASP A 419 32.77 8.74 -49.72
C ASP A 419 33.40 8.06 -50.95
N ASP A 420 34.74 8.14 -51.02
CA ASP A 420 35.68 7.32 -51.81
C ASP A 420 35.60 7.37 -53.34
N ALA A 421 34.44 7.19 -53.98
CA ALA A 421 34.29 7.20 -55.44
C ALA A 421 32.83 7.34 -55.88
N PHE A 422 32.63 7.69 -57.16
CA PHE A 422 31.32 7.51 -57.80
C PHE A 422 31.03 6.01 -58.04
N PRO A 423 29.76 5.59 -58.09
CA PRO A 423 29.39 4.22 -58.42
C PRO A 423 30.06 3.71 -59.69
N LYS A 424 30.50 2.45 -59.69
CA LYS A 424 31.21 1.84 -60.82
C LYS A 424 30.33 1.86 -62.08
N GLY A 425 30.81 2.52 -63.13
CA GLY A 425 30.08 2.68 -64.41
C GLY A 425 29.34 4.02 -64.57
N ALA A 426 29.26 4.84 -63.51
CA ALA A 426 28.64 6.14 -63.58
C ALA A 426 29.42 7.11 -64.49
N LYS A 427 28.75 7.70 -65.47
CA LYS A 427 29.22 8.89 -66.19
C LYS A 427 28.67 10.12 -65.50
N VAL A 428 29.55 10.87 -64.86
CA VAL A 428 29.20 12.11 -64.15
C VAL A 428 29.37 13.29 -65.09
N GLY A 429 28.34 14.13 -65.17
CA GLY A 429 28.37 15.43 -65.82
C GLY A 429 28.43 16.55 -64.79
N SER A 430 29.08 17.65 -65.14
CA SER A 430 29.10 18.89 -64.34
C SER A 430 28.65 20.04 -65.23
N SER A 431 27.76 20.89 -64.73
CA SER A 431 27.35 22.11 -65.43
C SER A 431 28.37 23.26 -65.32
N GLY A 432 29.55 23.02 -64.73
CA GLY A 432 30.57 24.06 -64.53
C GLY A 432 31.99 23.55 -64.25
N HIS A 433 32.58 24.02 -63.13
CA HIS A 433 34.01 23.93 -62.79
C HIS A 433 34.58 22.51 -62.62
N PRO A 434 35.91 22.33 -62.72
CA PRO A 434 36.54 21.01 -62.62
C PRO A 434 36.26 20.36 -61.27
N LEU A 435 35.77 19.11 -61.33
CA LEU A 435 35.56 18.27 -60.17
C LEU A 435 36.89 17.60 -59.79
N THR A 436 37.38 17.80 -58.57
CA THR A 436 38.61 17.16 -58.08
C THR A 436 38.36 16.36 -56.82
N LEU A 437 38.85 15.13 -56.79
CA LEU A 437 38.92 14.34 -55.55
C LEU A 437 40.16 14.77 -54.76
N VAL A 438 39.98 15.05 -53.47
CA VAL A 438 41.05 15.39 -52.54
C VAL A 438 41.03 14.44 -51.35
N ASP A 439 42.18 14.21 -50.73
CA ASP A 439 42.28 13.20 -49.67
C ASP A 439 41.66 13.67 -48.33
N PHE A 440 41.58 14.98 -48.08
CA PHE A 440 41.01 15.54 -46.85
C PHE A 440 40.32 16.90 -47.06
N PRO A 441 39.31 17.23 -46.24
CA PRO A 441 38.77 16.42 -45.13
C PRO A 441 37.72 15.41 -45.61
N VAL A 442 37.62 14.24 -44.96
CA VAL A 442 36.62 13.19 -45.24
C VAL A 442 35.77 12.89 -43.99
N LYS A 443 34.48 12.53 -44.16
CA LYS A 443 33.57 12.17 -43.06
C LYS A 443 33.72 10.69 -42.71
N SER A 444 33.83 9.86 -43.74
CA SER A 444 34.25 8.45 -43.72
C SER A 444 35.07 8.19 -45.00
N GLY A 445 35.80 7.08 -45.09
CA GLY A 445 36.63 6.79 -46.28
C GLY A 445 37.97 7.54 -46.36
N LYS A 446 38.52 7.66 -47.57
CA LYS A 446 39.87 8.15 -47.92
C LYS A 446 39.88 9.38 -48.83
N LYS A 447 38.79 9.69 -49.55
CA LYS A 447 38.71 10.86 -50.45
C LYS A 447 37.38 11.61 -50.34
N SER A 448 37.40 12.91 -50.60
CA SER A 448 36.25 13.82 -50.67
C SER A 448 36.27 14.62 -51.98
N LEU A 449 35.14 15.24 -52.35
CA LEU A 449 35.05 16.11 -53.51
C LEU A 449 35.34 17.56 -53.11
N LYS A 450 36.28 18.18 -53.81
CA LYS A 450 36.56 19.61 -53.70
C LYS A 450 36.14 20.35 -54.96
N ARG A 451 35.34 21.39 -54.76
CA ARG A 451 34.90 22.34 -55.79
C ARG A 451 35.25 23.77 -55.39
N GLY A 452 35.50 24.60 -56.38
CA GLY A 452 35.58 26.05 -56.23
C GLY A 452 35.27 26.75 -57.56
N GLY A 453 34.65 27.93 -57.48
CA GLY A 453 34.39 28.76 -58.65
C GLY A 453 33.47 29.96 -58.35
N PRO A 454 33.39 30.94 -59.28
CA PRO A 454 32.64 32.20 -59.09
C PRO A 454 31.11 32.07 -59.14
N ALA A 455 30.55 30.91 -59.50
CA ALA A 455 29.10 30.69 -59.61
C ALA A 455 28.68 29.29 -59.11
N MET A 456 27.39 29.12 -58.81
CA MET A 456 26.81 27.81 -58.50
C MET A 456 26.94 26.86 -59.71
N ALA A 457 27.35 25.62 -59.44
CA ALA A 457 27.40 24.55 -60.42
C ALA A 457 26.81 23.28 -59.81
N GLN A 458 26.21 22.41 -60.63
CA GLN A 458 25.56 21.18 -60.19
C GLN A 458 26.21 19.96 -60.85
N ASP A 459 26.46 18.92 -60.06
CA ASP A 459 26.82 17.60 -60.56
C ASP A 459 25.58 16.75 -60.77
N TYR A 460 25.56 16.00 -61.85
CA TYR A 460 24.45 15.12 -62.19
C TYR A 460 24.97 13.86 -62.88
N TYR A 461 24.26 12.75 -62.68
CA TYR A 461 24.55 11.52 -63.42
C TYR A 461 24.01 11.67 -64.85
N GLN A 462 24.90 11.62 -65.84
CA GLN A 462 24.49 11.63 -67.25
C GLN A 462 23.96 10.26 -67.68
N ALA A 463 24.59 9.17 -67.25
CA ALA A 463 24.16 7.78 -67.50
C ALA A 463 24.98 6.78 -66.65
N GLY A 464 24.51 5.53 -66.57
CA GLY A 464 25.36 4.38 -66.20
C GLY A 464 25.53 4.09 -64.70
N ALA A 465 24.84 4.81 -63.81
CA ALA A 465 24.73 4.36 -62.42
C ALA A 465 23.63 3.29 -62.33
N ALA A 466 23.99 2.05 -61.98
CA ALA A 466 22.99 1.13 -61.46
C ALA A 466 22.51 1.71 -60.11
N PRO A 467 21.19 1.83 -59.86
CA PRO A 467 20.71 2.20 -58.54
C PRO A 467 21.19 1.15 -57.52
N LEU A 468 21.56 1.62 -56.32
CA LEU A 468 21.85 0.74 -55.19
C LEU A 468 20.61 -0.05 -54.79
#